data_AF-A0A3D2L8M7-F1
#
_entry.id   AF-A0A3D2L8M7-F1
#
_cell.length_a   1.000
_cell.length_b   1.000
_cell.length_c   1.000
_cell.angle_alpha   90.00
_cell.angle_beta   90.00
_cell.angle_gamma   90.00
#
_symmetry.space_group_name_H-M   'P 1'
#
loop_
_entity.id
_entity.type
_entity.pdbx_description
1 polymer ?
#
loop_
_entity_poly.entity_id
_entity_poly.type
_entity_poly.pdbx_seq_one_letter_code
_entity_poly.pdbx_strand_id
1 'polypeptide(L)'
;IALICDDLYACYDRLKERGVPFMTAPPAAYYEMLDGRLPGHGEDVEGLKARGLLLDGTTEGGEPRLLMQIFAQAQIGPVFFEFIQRKGDYKDGFGEGNFKALFESMERDQIERGALKVEEDA
;
A
#
# COMPACT_ATOMS: atom_id res chain seq x y z
N ILE A 1 5.84 9.93 7.40
CA ILE A 1 6.05 11.00 6.39
C ILE A 1 5.66 10.42 5.05
N ALA A 2 4.84 11.11 4.26
CA ALA A 2 4.42 10.66 2.93
C ALA A 2 5.03 11.53 1.82
N LEU A 3 5.57 10.88 0.79
CA LEU A 3 6.26 11.49 -0.34
C LEU A 3 5.43 11.26 -1.61
N ILE A 4 4.94 12.35 -2.20
CA ILE A 4 4.12 12.28 -3.41
C ILE A 4 4.95 11.90 -4.64
N CYS A 5 4.38 11.06 -5.51
CA CYS A 5 4.96 10.58 -6.75
C CYS A 5 3.98 10.77 -7.90
N ASP A 6 4.47 11.27 -9.04
CA ASP A 6 3.66 11.36 -10.27
C ASP A 6 3.51 10.00 -10.97
N ASP A 7 4.47 9.10 -10.75
CA ASP A 7 4.48 7.71 -11.21
C ASP A 7 5.09 6.82 -10.12
N LEU A 8 4.22 6.11 -9.39
CA LEU A 8 4.60 5.26 -8.28
C LEU A 8 5.26 3.95 -8.73
N TYR A 9 4.92 3.43 -9.91
CA TYR A 9 5.56 2.22 -10.46
C TYR A 9 7.04 2.49 -10.71
N ALA A 10 7.34 3.55 -11.46
CA ALA A 10 8.70 3.94 -11.76
C ALA A 10 9.45 4.42 -10.49
N CYS A 11 8.74 5.04 -9.54
CA CYS A 11 9.32 5.41 -8.25
C CYS A 11 9.74 4.17 -7.44
N TYR A 12 8.85 3.18 -7.32
CA TYR A 12 9.13 1.92 -6.65
C TYR A 12 10.35 1.24 -7.24
N ASP A 13 10.41 1.09 -8.58
CA ASP A 13 11.51 0.39 -9.25
C ASP A 13 12.85 1.07 -8.94
N ARG A 14 12.88 2.41 -9.04
CA ARG A 14 14.06 3.23 -8.70
C ARG A 14 14.48 3.14 -7.23
N LEU A 15 13.52 3.03 -6.30
CA LEU A 15 13.81 2.89 -4.87
C LEU A 15 14.31 1.48 -4.56
N LYS A 16 13.71 0.47 -5.18
CA LYS A 16 14.09 -0.94 -5.05
C LYS A 16 15.51 -1.18 -5.55
N GLU A 17 15.86 -0.62 -6.71
CA GLU A 17 17.23 -0.64 -7.26
C GLU A 17 18.27 -0.02 -6.31
N ARG A 18 17.86 1.00 -5.53
CA ARG A 18 18.71 1.66 -4.53
C ARG A 18 18.72 0.96 -3.18
N GLY A 19 18.08 -0.19 -3.06
CA GLY A 19 18.09 -1.02 -1.86
C GLY A 19 17.12 -0.58 -0.76
N VAL A 20 16.10 0.22 -1.07
CA VAL A 20 15.07 0.60 -0.09
C VAL A 20 14.26 -0.66 0.30
N PRO A 21 14.23 -1.02 1.60
CA PRO A 21 13.40 -2.12 2.06
C PRO A 21 11.95 -1.67 2.18
N PHE A 22 11.03 -2.42 1.58
CA PHE A 22 9.58 -2.19 1.67
C PHE A 22 8.94 -3.19 2.62
N MET A 23 7.79 -2.81 3.19
CA MET A 23 6.97 -3.70 4.00
C MET A 23 6.47 -4.89 3.18
N THR A 24 6.07 -5.95 3.86
CA THR A 24 5.56 -7.17 3.24
C THR A 24 4.31 -6.86 2.43
N ALA A 25 4.26 -7.37 1.20
CA ALA A 25 3.10 -7.20 0.33
C ALA A 25 1.85 -7.84 0.95
N PRO A 26 0.64 -7.31 0.67
CA PRO A 26 -0.61 -7.98 1.05
C PRO A 26 -0.73 -9.35 0.34
N PRO A 27 -1.57 -10.27 0.86
CA PRO A 27 -1.77 -11.58 0.26
C PRO A 27 -2.37 -11.46 -1.15
N ALA A 28 -2.18 -12.49 -1.99
CA ALA A 28 -2.70 -12.50 -3.37
C ALA A 28 -4.21 -12.20 -3.47
N ALA A 29 -4.99 -12.69 -2.50
CA ALA A 29 -6.43 -12.44 -2.39
C ALA A 29 -6.81 -10.95 -2.34
N TYR A 30 -5.93 -10.08 -1.81
CA TYR A 30 -6.16 -8.64 -1.82
C TYR A 30 -6.30 -8.10 -3.26
N TYR A 31 -5.43 -8.56 -4.16
CA TYR A 31 -5.40 -8.14 -5.56
C TYR A 31 -6.57 -8.73 -6.35
N GLU A 32 -6.95 -9.98 -6.07
CA GLU A 32 -8.10 -10.65 -6.67
C GLU A 32 -9.43 -9.94 -6.34
N MET A 33 -9.49 -9.23 -5.21
CA MET A 33 -10.68 -8.48 -4.79
C MET A 33 -10.77 -7.05 -5.36
N LEU A 34 -9.72 -6.54 -6.03
CA LEU A 34 -9.68 -5.14 -6.45
C LEU A 34 -10.79 -4.78 -7.45
N ASP A 35 -11.02 -5.63 -8.46
CA ASP A 35 -12.06 -5.40 -9.47
C ASP A 35 -13.47 -5.35 -8.86
N GLY A 36 -13.71 -6.12 -7.79
CA GLY A 36 -15.00 -6.09 -7.08
C GLY A 36 -15.17 -4.85 -6.20
N ARG A 37 -14.09 -4.34 -5.62
CA ARG A 37 -14.09 -3.16 -4.73
C ARG A 37 -14.07 -1.84 -5.50
N LEU A 38 -13.33 -1.80 -6.60
CA LEU A 38 -13.07 -0.62 -7.42
C LEU A 38 -13.31 -0.97 -8.90
N PRO A 39 -14.55 -1.29 -9.29
CA PRO A 39 -14.84 -1.69 -10.66
C PRO A 39 -14.42 -0.60 -11.65
N GLY A 40 -13.65 -0.98 -12.67
CA GLY A 40 -13.17 -0.03 -13.69
C GLY A 40 -12.03 0.88 -13.23
N HIS A 41 -11.26 0.51 -12.21
CA HIS A 41 -10.12 1.30 -11.74
C HIS A 41 -9.01 1.49 -12.80
N GLY A 42 -8.87 0.59 -13.77
CA GLY A 42 -7.95 0.79 -14.91
C GLY A 42 -6.45 0.71 -14.59
N GLU A 43 -6.08 0.21 -13.40
CA GLU A 43 -4.68 -0.04 -13.03
C GLU A 43 -4.24 -1.44 -13.43
N ASP A 44 -2.93 -1.63 -13.66
CA ASP A 44 -2.33 -2.94 -13.89
C ASP A 44 -2.23 -3.72 -12.58
N VAL A 45 -3.20 -4.61 -12.33
CA VAL A 45 -3.30 -5.42 -11.10
C VAL A 45 -2.07 -6.32 -10.91
N GLU A 46 -1.55 -6.93 -11.98
CA GLU A 46 -0.33 -7.75 -11.89
C GLU A 46 0.89 -6.90 -11.58
N GLY A 47 0.97 -5.70 -12.17
CA GLY A 47 1.98 -4.70 -11.84
C GLY A 47 1.94 -4.24 -10.38
N LEU A 48 0.74 -4.06 -9.81
CA LEU A 48 0.54 -3.74 -8.39
C LEU A 48 1.03 -4.89 -7.50
N LYS A 49 0.59 -6.12 -7.82
CA LYS A 49 0.91 -7.34 -7.08
C LYS A 49 2.40 -7.64 -7.06
N ALA A 50 3.07 -7.52 -8.21
CA ALA A 50 4.51 -7.75 -8.33
C ALA A 50 5.35 -6.81 -7.44
N ARG A 51 4.82 -5.63 -7.12
CA ARG A 51 5.50 -4.58 -6.34
C ARG A 51 4.99 -4.45 -4.90
N GLY A 52 3.91 -5.14 -4.55
CA GLY A 52 3.25 -4.97 -3.26
C GLY A 52 2.52 -3.65 -3.10
N LEU A 53 2.18 -2.97 -4.20
CA LEU A 53 1.48 -1.68 -4.16
C LEU A 53 0.04 -1.87 -3.68
N LEU A 54 -0.46 -0.90 -2.92
CA LEU A 54 -1.83 -0.85 -2.45
C LEU A 54 -2.64 0.13 -3.29
N LEU A 55 -3.92 -0.19 -3.51
CA LEU A 55 -4.88 0.61 -4.25
C LEU A 55 -6.17 0.79 -3.42
N ASP A 56 -6.60 2.03 -3.28
CA ASP A 56 -7.85 2.39 -2.62
C ASP A 56 -8.53 3.56 -3.34
N GLY A 57 -9.74 3.93 -2.92
CA GLY A 57 -10.45 5.10 -3.42
C GLY A 57 -11.86 4.78 -3.87
N THR A 58 -12.31 5.40 -4.96
CA THR A 58 -13.66 5.21 -5.50
C THR A 58 -13.66 5.33 -7.02
N THR A 59 -14.47 4.49 -7.66
CA THR A 59 -14.79 4.57 -9.10
C THR A 59 -16.22 5.05 -9.35
N GLU A 60 -16.93 5.45 -8.29
CA GLU A 60 -18.30 5.99 -8.39
C GLU A 60 -18.33 7.35 -9.07
N GLY A 61 -19.42 7.64 -9.79
CA GLY A 61 -19.62 8.93 -10.46
C GLY A 61 -18.87 9.08 -11.80
N GLY A 62 -18.24 8.01 -12.31
CA GLY A 62 -17.62 7.99 -13.64
C GLY A 62 -16.24 8.66 -13.73
N GLU A 63 -15.76 9.25 -12.63
CA GLU A 63 -14.46 9.91 -12.50
C GLU A 63 -13.67 9.18 -11.40
N PRO A 64 -12.85 8.16 -11.74
CA PRO A 64 -12.09 7.42 -10.76
C PRO A 64 -11.15 8.31 -9.94
N ARG A 65 -11.20 8.13 -8.62
CA ARG A 65 -10.30 8.75 -7.64
C ARG A 65 -9.55 7.63 -6.94
N LEU A 66 -8.33 7.34 -7.40
CA LEU A 66 -7.50 6.20 -6.99
C LEU A 66 -6.22 6.55 -6.22
N LEU A 67 -6.16 6.15 -4.96
CA LEU A 67 -5.01 6.33 -4.10
C LEU A 67 -4.10 5.11 -4.15
N MET A 68 -2.89 5.31 -4.65
CA MET A 68 -1.85 4.27 -4.69
C MET A 68 -0.81 4.54 -3.60
N GLN A 69 -0.46 3.52 -2.83
CA GLN A 69 0.48 3.66 -1.70
C GLN A 69 1.45 2.48 -1.61
N ILE A 70 2.64 2.76 -1.08
CA ILE A 70 3.61 1.76 -0.65
C ILE A 70 4.40 2.28 0.55
N PHE A 71 4.74 1.38 1.47
CA PHE A 71 5.40 1.73 2.73
C PHE A 71 6.80 1.12 2.79
N ALA A 72 7.80 1.95 3.06
CA ALA A 72 9.13 1.48 3.40
C ALA A 72 9.13 0.88 4.81
N GLN A 73 10.00 -0.10 5.07
CA GLN A 73 10.23 -0.57 6.44
C GLN A 73 10.78 0.56 7.30
N ALA A 74 10.53 0.52 8.61
CA ALA A 74 11.11 1.49 9.52
C ALA A 74 12.65 1.35 9.54
N GLN A 75 13.37 2.43 9.26
CA GLN A 75 14.83 2.47 9.22
C GLN A 75 15.43 3.39 10.30
N ILE A 76 14.62 4.23 10.93
CA ILE A 76 15.04 5.19 11.96
C ILE A 76 14.11 5.02 13.17
N GLY A 77 14.46 4.12 14.09
CA GLY A 77 13.56 3.74 15.19
C GLY A 77 12.20 3.25 14.65
N PRO A 78 11.05 3.73 15.17
CA PRO A 78 9.73 3.38 14.66
C PRO A 78 9.32 4.19 13.41
N VAL A 79 10.19 5.08 12.90
CA VAL A 79 9.85 5.96 11.78
C VAL A 79 9.97 5.21 10.46
N PHE A 80 8.88 5.21 9.70
CA PHE A 80 8.80 4.74 8.33
C PHE A 80 8.37 5.86 7.37
N PHE A 81 8.60 5.61 6.09
CA PHE A 81 8.24 6.50 4.99
C PHE A 81 7.20 5.84 4.10
N GLU A 82 6.32 6.66 3.57
CA GLU A 82 5.29 6.28 2.61
C GLU A 82 5.57 6.97 1.28
N PHE A 83 5.33 6.27 0.18
CA PHE A 83 5.30 6.84 -1.16
C PHE A 83 3.89 6.70 -1.72
N ILE A 84 3.35 7.81 -2.23
CA ILE A 84 1.93 7.92 -2.56
C ILE A 84 1.75 8.54 -3.95
N GLN A 85 0.80 8.02 -4.73
CA GLN A 85 0.33 8.63 -5.96
C GLN A 85 -1.19 8.81 -5.91
N ARG A 86 -1.63 9.97 -6.38
CA ARG A 86 -3.03 10.40 -6.39
C ARG A 86 -3.47 10.56 -7.85
N LYS A 87 -4.45 9.79 -8.29
CA LYS A 87 -5.06 9.89 -9.64
C LYS A 87 -6.52 10.35 -9.56
N GLY A 88 -6.87 11.49 -10.14
CA GLY A 88 -8.20 12.14 -9.99
C GLY A 88 -8.22 13.36 -9.04
N ASP A 89 -9.41 13.89 -8.74
CA ASP A 89 -9.58 15.07 -7.85
C ASP A 89 -9.76 14.67 -6.36
N TYR A 90 -8.78 15.01 -5.52
CA TYR A 90 -8.70 14.61 -4.09
C TYR A 90 -9.05 15.73 -3.12
N LYS A 91 -10.13 16.46 -3.37
CA LYS A 91 -10.60 17.49 -2.41
C LYS A 91 -10.97 16.89 -1.05
N ASP A 92 -11.45 15.65 -1.04
CA ASP A 92 -11.77 14.89 0.17
C ASP A 92 -10.83 13.68 0.27
N GLY A 93 -10.24 13.48 1.45
CA GLY A 93 -9.24 12.45 1.70
C GLY A 93 -9.81 11.03 1.60
N PHE A 94 -8.97 10.10 1.15
CA PHE A 94 -9.22 8.65 1.12
C PHE A 94 -7.99 7.90 1.63
N GLY A 95 -8.14 6.62 1.98
CA GLY A 95 -7.03 5.74 2.38
C GLY A 95 -7.29 4.81 3.56
N GLU A 96 -8.53 4.72 4.08
CA GLU A 96 -8.84 3.83 5.22
C GLU A 96 -8.50 2.36 4.93
N GLY A 97 -8.77 1.89 3.70
CA GLY A 97 -8.48 0.51 3.30
C GLY A 97 -6.98 0.23 3.21
N ASN A 98 -6.21 1.17 2.65
CA ASN A 98 -4.75 1.06 2.61
C ASN A 98 -4.13 1.13 4.02
N PHE A 99 -4.72 1.91 4.92
CA PHE A 99 -4.26 2.01 6.31
C PHE A 99 -4.47 0.71 7.09
N LYS A 100 -5.59 0.01 6.87
CA LYS A 100 -5.81 -1.32 7.44
C LYS A 100 -4.77 -2.34 6.95
N ALA A 101 -4.53 -2.38 5.64
CA ALA A 101 -3.54 -3.27 5.05
C ALA A 101 -2.10 -2.97 5.55
N LEU A 102 -1.79 -1.68 5.76
CA LEU A 102 -0.54 -1.25 6.41
C LEU A 102 -0.41 -1.83 7.83
N PHE A 103 -1.43 -1.68 8.67
CA PHE A 103 -1.39 -2.19 10.04
C PHE A 103 -1.20 -3.71 10.09
N GLU A 104 -1.93 -4.46 9.27
CA GLU A 104 -1.79 -5.92 9.19
C GLU A 104 -0.36 -6.33 8.76
N SER A 105 0.27 -5.57 7.85
CA SER A 105 1.67 -5.79 7.48
C SER A 105 2.65 -5.40 8.58
N MET A 106 2.39 -4.32 9.33
CA MET A 106 3.25 -3.87 10.43
C MET A 106 3.19 -4.84 11.61
N GLU A 107 2.00 -5.31 11.96
CA GLU A 107 1.80 -6.31 13.02
C GLU A 107 2.60 -7.59 12.71
N ARG A 108 2.55 -8.05 11.46
CA ARG A 108 3.36 -9.18 10.99
C ARG A 108 4.86 -8.95 11.15
N ASP A 109 5.36 -7.78 10.73
CA ASP A 109 6.78 -7.43 10.89
C ASP A 109 7.19 -7.36 12.38
N GLN A 110 6.32 -6.85 13.26
CA GLN A 110 6.56 -6.83 14.71
C GLN A 110 6.57 -8.23 15.33
N ILE A 111 5.72 -9.15 14.86
CA ILE A 111 5.74 -10.57 15.25
C ILE A 111 7.03 -11.23 14.78
N GLU A 112 7.43 -11.03 13.51
CA GLU A 112 8.65 -11.60 12.93
C GLU A 112 9.92 -11.09 13.65
N ARG A 113 9.93 -9.83 14.11
CA ARG A 113 11.02 -9.24 14.91
C ARG A 113 10.96 -9.63 16.39
N GLY A 114 9.95 -10.37 16.83
CA GLY A 114 9.76 -10.80 18.21
C GLY A 114 9.36 -9.69 19.18
N ALA A 115 8.91 -8.53 18.68
CA ALA A 115 8.47 -7.39 19.48
C ALA A 115 7.01 -7.54 19.96
N LEU A 116 6.17 -8.28 19.22
CA LEU A 116 4.84 -8.70 19.63
C LEU A 116 4.84 -10.20 19.94
N LYS A 117 4.30 -10.59 21.10
CA LYS A 117 3.97 -12.00 21.40
C LYS A 117 2.51 -12.22 21.05
N VAL A 118 2.22 -13.23 20.24
CA VAL A 118 0.84 -13.71 20.06
C VAL A 118 0.48 -14.43 21.35
N GLU A 119 -0.45 -13.87 22.14
CA GLU A 119 -1.06 -14.66 23.22
C GLU A 119 -1.94 -15.71 22.52
N GLU A 120 -1.55 -16.98 22.64
CA GLU A 120 -2.45 -18.08 22.31
C GLU A 120 -3.57 -18.06 23.35
N ASP A 121 -4.74 -17.58 22.95
CA ASP A 121 -5.97 -17.77 23.72
C ASP A 121 -6.18 -19.29 23.90
N ALA A 122 -6.03 -19.72 25.16
CA ALA A 122 -6.21 -21.10 25.62
C ALA A 122 -7.70 -21.50 25.69
#